data_AF-A0A8J5FYL4-F1
#
_entry.id   AF-A0A8J5FYL4-F1
#
_cell.length_a   1.000
_cell.length_b   1.000
_cell.length_c   1.000
_cell.angle_alpha   90.00
_cell.angle_beta   90.00
_cell.angle_gamma   90.00
#
_symmetry.space_group_name_H-M   'P 1'
#
loop_
_entity.id
_entity.type
_entity.pdbx_description
1 polymer ?
#
loop_
_entity_poly.entity_id
_entity_poly.type
_entity_poly.pdbx_seq_one_letter_code
_entity_poly.pdbx_strand_id
1 'polypeptide(L)'
;MVPRSTFFFFSLLFLASATFSAAHIADFDDYWKKKAELAVAKNQASYNPDPESVTSTFNADVHKETVDMEEETANSTRRGLRGKKKNLIGEPCVATNPIDRCWRCRSDWSKNRKLMGQCAKGFGRHTTGGLDGRFYIVTTPVDDDMVNPKKGTLRWGVIQDRPLWIVFASDMIIRLSEELIVNSNKTIDGRGFNVRIIGGAGITLQYIHNIIISNIHIQDIKPGNGGMIRDSEVHWGFRTRSDGDGISIFGASNIWIDHVSMDNCGDGLIDAIMGSTAITISNSHFTQHNDVMLFGASDAYSPDAILQITLAFNHFGRGLVQRMPRFIYLYIYEASLQSLNLFDDYHAGSQHPTILSQGNRFIAPPNIFAKEVTKREYSPENVWKNWNWTSDGDLFQNGAVFIPSGVTPDKDGFLLKDLIKAKPGAFVTRLTRYSGALDCIRGRPC
;
A
#
# COMPACT_ATOMS: atom_id res chain seq x y z
N MET A 1 -20.06 -40.10 49.20
CA MET A 1 -18.66 -40.14 48.70
C MET A 1 -18.64 -39.62 47.27
N VAL A 2 -17.96 -38.49 47.06
CA VAL A 2 -17.41 -37.97 45.77
C VAL A 2 -16.22 -38.88 45.40
N PRO A 3 -15.80 -39.17 44.12
CA PRO A 3 -15.55 -38.22 43.00
C PRO A 3 -16.14 -38.60 41.62
N ARG A 4 -16.61 -37.62 40.82
CA ARG A 4 -15.92 -36.81 39.79
C ARG A 4 -15.38 -37.61 38.58
N SER A 5 -16.09 -37.49 37.46
CA SER A 5 -15.50 -37.46 36.11
C SER A 5 -16.22 -36.36 35.31
N THR A 6 -15.47 -35.33 34.99
CA THR A 6 -15.86 -34.14 34.21
C THR A 6 -15.68 -34.43 32.73
N PHE A 7 -16.77 -34.54 31.98
CA PHE A 7 -16.73 -34.39 30.52
C PHE A 7 -17.07 -32.93 30.17
N PHE A 8 -16.08 -32.25 29.60
CA PHE A 8 -16.16 -30.87 29.13
C PHE A 8 -17.18 -30.74 27.99
N PHE A 9 -18.18 -29.89 28.20
CA PHE A 9 -18.96 -29.27 27.13
C PHE A 9 -18.04 -28.35 26.32
N PHE A 10 -17.74 -28.71 25.07
CA PHE A 10 -17.27 -27.71 24.10
C PHE A 10 -18.47 -27.16 23.34
N SER A 11 -18.75 -25.90 23.67
CA SER A 11 -19.70 -24.99 23.04
C SER A 11 -19.57 -25.01 21.50
N LEU A 12 -20.63 -25.47 20.83
CA LEU A 12 -20.86 -25.27 19.40
C LEU A 12 -21.80 -24.07 19.26
N LEU A 13 -21.22 -22.87 19.36
CA LEU A 13 -21.86 -21.59 19.09
C LEU A 13 -20.81 -20.69 18.42
N PHE A 14 -20.44 -21.02 17.18
CA PHE A 14 -19.88 -20.06 16.24
C PHE A 14 -21.02 -19.64 15.31
N LEU A 15 -21.82 -18.68 15.78
CA LEU A 15 -22.57 -17.82 14.87
C LEU A 15 -21.51 -16.95 14.18
N ALA A 16 -21.23 -17.27 12.93
CA ALA A 16 -20.52 -16.40 12.01
C ALA A 16 -21.30 -15.08 11.94
N SER A 17 -20.84 -14.08 12.67
CA SER A 17 -21.18 -12.70 12.40
C SER A 17 -20.44 -12.30 11.12
N ALA A 18 -21.01 -12.66 9.98
CA ALA A 18 -20.83 -11.87 8.77
C ALA A 18 -21.54 -10.54 9.00
N THR A 19 -20.95 -9.69 9.85
CA THR A 19 -21.27 -8.27 9.82
C THR A 19 -20.81 -7.80 8.46
N PHE A 20 -21.76 -7.53 7.56
CA PHE A 20 -21.53 -6.56 6.50
C PHE A 20 -20.81 -5.39 7.18
N SER A 21 -19.51 -5.21 6.90
CA SER A 21 -18.73 -4.14 7.51
C SER A 21 -19.42 -2.86 7.10
N ALA A 22 -20.17 -2.26 8.03
CA ALA A 22 -20.91 -1.04 7.80
C ALA A 22 -19.94 0.16 7.73
N ALA A 23 -18.68 -0.04 7.32
CA ALA A 23 -17.72 1.01 7.03
C ALA A 23 -17.55 2.01 8.19
N HIS A 24 -17.65 1.50 9.42
CA HIS A 24 -17.75 2.26 10.68
C HIS A 24 -18.84 3.35 10.74
N ILE A 25 -19.92 3.22 9.97
CA ILE A 25 -21.06 4.14 9.95
C ILE A 25 -22.23 3.48 10.69
N ALA A 26 -22.75 4.14 11.73
CA ALA A 26 -23.93 3.64 12.45
C ALA A 26 -25.25 3.99 11.75
N ASP A 27 -25.31 5.14 11.07
CA ASP A 27 -26.44 5.58 10.26
C ASP A 27 -25.94 6.05 8.91
N PHE A 28 -26.25 5.27 7.85
CA PHE A 28 -25.80 5.53 6.50
C PHE A 28 -26.69 6.61 5.87
N ASP A 29 -26.39 7.87 6.22
CA ASP A 29 -27.14 9.04 5.78
C ASP A 29 -27.10 9.25 4.25
N ASP A 30 -27.93 10.16 3.76
CA ASP A 30 -28.05 10.42 2.32
C ASP A 30 -26.77 11.00 1.72
N TYR A 31 -25.93 11.66 2.53
CA TYR A 31 -24.64 12.16 2.08
C TYR A 31 -23.69 10.98 1.81
N TRP A 32 -23.58 10.02 2.73
CA TRP A 32 -22.74 8.83 2.57
C TRP A 32 -23.25 7.88 1.48
N LYS A 33 -24.58 7.72 1.33
CA LYS A 33 -25.17 6.99 0.19
C LYS A 33 -24.74 7.58 -1.14
N LYS A 34 -24.92 8.89 -1.31
CA LYS A 34 -24.53 9.59 -2.53
C LYS A 34 -23.02 9.50 -2.77
N LYS A 35 -22.21 9.62 -1.72
CA LYS A 35 -20.75 9.50 -1.82
C LYS A 35 -20.34 8.09 -2.26
N ALA A 36 -20.97 7.05 -1.73
CA ALA A 36 -20.74 5.66 -2.13
C ALA A 36 -21.16 5.39 -3.58
N GLU A 37 -22.32 5.87 -4.02
CA GLU A 37 -22.78 5.74 -5.41
C GLU A 37 -21.81 6.40 -6.41
N LEU A 38 -21.36 7.62 -6.09
CA LEU A 38 -20.36 8.33 -6.90
C LEU A 38 -19.01 7.59 -6.92
N ALA A 39 -18.61 7.01 -5.79
CA ALA A 39 -17.39 6.23 -5.69
C ALA A 39 -17.44 4.97 -6.56
N VAL A 40 -18.57 4.26 -6.62
CA VAL A 40 -18.72 3.09 -7.51
C VAL A 40 -18.44 3.47 -8.97
N ALA A 41 -19.04 4.56 -9.47
CA ALA A 41 -18.82 5.02 -10.83
C ALA A 41 -17.35 5.42 -11.08
N LYS A 42 -16.70 6.07 -10.11
CA LYS A 42 -15.27 6.43 -10.19
C LYS A 42 -14.35 5.21 -10.17
N ASN A 43 -14.65 4.21 -9.35
CA ASN A 43 -13.86 3.00 -9.23
C ASN A 43 -13.95 2.19 -10.52
N GLN A 44 -15.15 2.03 -11.09
CA GLN A 44 -15.33 1.40 -12.41
C GLN A 44 -14.56 2.13 -13.51
N ALA A 45 -14.57 3.47 -13.52
CA ALA A 45 -13.82 4.25 -14.50
C ALA A 45 -12.29 4.18 -14.32
N SER A 46 -11.82 3.79 -13.12
CA SER A 46 -10.39 3.66 -12.80
C SER A 46 -9.84 2.26 -13.04
N TYR A 47 -10.73 1.27 -13.18
CA TYR A 47 -10.38 -0.10 -13.53
C TYR A 47 -9.72 -0.14 -14.91
N ASN A 48 -8.60 -0.84 -15.02
CA ASN A 48 -7.94 -1.07 -16.31
C ASN A 48 -8.30 -2.47 -16.84
N PRO A 49 -9.00 -2.59 -17.99
CA PRO A 49 -9.32 -3.88 -18.57
C PRO A 49 -8.10 -4.64 -19.12
N ASP A 50 -6.94 -4.00 -19.26
CA ASP A 50 -5.69 -4.61 -19.69
C ASP A 50 -4.63 -4.53 -18.57
N PRO A 51 -4.68 -5.43 -17.56
CA PRO A 51 -3.72 -5.45 -16.45
C PRO A 51 -2.30 -5.87 -16.88
N GLU A 52 -2.17 -6.62 -17.98
CA GLU A 52 -0.89 -7.07 -18.51
C GLU A 52 -0.07 -5.89 -19.06
N SER A 53 -0.71 -4.96 -19.77
CA SER A 53 -0.04 -3.73 -20.26
C SER A 53 0.54 -2.88 -19.13
N VAL A 54 -0.17 -2.79 -17.99
CA VAL A 54 0.29 -2.06 -16.79
C VAL A 54 1.56 -2.71 -16.26
N THR A 55 1.54 -4.03 -16.17
CA THR A 55 2.67 -4.81 -15.68
C THR A 55 3.86 -4.73 -16.62
N SER A 56 3.65 -4.86 -17.93
CA SER A 56 4.70 -4.74 -18.94
C SER A 56 5.35 -3.35 -18.92
N THR A 57 4.55 -2.29 -18.84
CA THR A 57 5.04 -0.90 -18.73
C THR A 57 5.86 -0.71 -17.46
N PHE A 58 5.39 -1.24 -16.33
CA PHE A 58 6.12 -1.19 -15.07
C PHE A 58 7.47 -1.90 -15.16
N ASN A 59 7.51 -3.10 -15.76
CA ASN A 59 8.75 -3.84 -15.96
C ASN A 59 9.71 -3.12 -16.91
N ALA A 60 9.20 -2.49 -17.97
CA ALA A 60 9.99 -1.64 -18.87
C ALA A 60 10.73 -0.52 -18.11
N ASP A 61 10.00 0.16 -17.23
CA ASP A 61 10.55 1.24 -16.41
C ASP A 61 11.65 0.73 -15.48
N VAL A 62 11.46 -0.43 -14.84
CA VAL A 62 12.49 -1.04 -13.99
C VAL A 62 13.72 -1.45 -14.80
N HIS A 63 13.52 -2.01 -15.99
CA HIS A 63 14.61 -2.39 -16.89
C HIS A 63 15.46 -1.19 -17.28
N LYS A 64 14.82 -0.12 -17.77
CA LYS A 64 15.48 1.13 -18.12
C LYS A 64 16.32 1.65 -16.96
N GLU A 65 15.71 1.70 -15.77
CA GLU A 65 16.36 2.22 -14.58
C GLU A 65 17.62 1.42 -14.19
N THR A 66 17.53 0.09 -14.15
CA THR A 66 18.69 -0.74 -13.81
C THR A 66 19.82 -0.65 -14.83
N VAL A 67 19.52 -0.44 -16.12
CA VAL A 67 20.54 -0.23 -17.16
C VAL A 67 21.25 1.09 -16.93
N ASP A 68 20.51 2.18 -16.73
CA ASP A 68 21.06 3.50 -16.43
C ASP A 68 21.98 3.44 -15.20
N MET A 69 21.57 2.72 -14.16
CA MET A 69 22.37 2.47 -12.96
C MET A 69 23.66 1.68 -13.22
N GLU A 70 23.62 0.66 -14.07
CA GLU A 70 24.79 -0.16 -14.42
C GLU A 70 25.80 0.67 -15.23
N GLU A 71 25.34 1.47 -16.20
CA GLU A 71 26.17 2.38 -16.97
C GLU A 71 26.83 3.46 -16.09
N GLU A 72 26.10 4.04 -15.14
CA GLU A 72 26.65 5.00 -14.17
C GLU A 72 27.79 4.37 -13.33
N THR A 73 27.61 3.12 -12.87
CA THR A 73 28.65 2.40 -12.11
C THR A 73 29.88 2.05 -12.95
N ALA A 74 29.70 1.68 -14.23
CA ALA A 74 30.79 1.43 -15.16
C ALA A 74 31.58 2.71 -15.51
N ASN A 75 30.87 3.84 -15.63
CA ASN A 75 31.51 5.15 -15.86
C ASN A 75 32.23 5.68 -14.62
N SER A 76 31.71 5.40 -13.42
CA SER A 76 32.35 5.75 -12.14
C SER A 76 33.69 5.01 -11.95
N THR A 77 33.75 3.71 -12.25
CA THR A 77 34.99 2.93 -12.20
C THR A 77 36.03 3.39 -13.23
N ARG A 78 35.60 3.80 -14.44
CA ARG A 78 36.48 4.45 -15.43
C ARG A 78 36.96 5.84 -14.99
N ARG A 79 36.14 6.64 -14.32
CA ARG A 79 36.54 7.94 -13.73
C ARG A 79 37.48 7.78 -12.54
N GLY A 80 37.36 6.69 -11.75
CA GLY A 80 38.30 6.35 -10.68
C GLY A 80 39.74 6.16 -11.16
N LEU A 81 39.93 5.77 -12.42
CA LEU A 81 41.24 5.58 -13.06
C LEU A 81 41.80 6.85 -13.74
N ARG A 82 41.01 7.93 -13.87
CA ARG A 82 41.46 9.23 -14.38
C ARG A 82 41.46 10.25 -13.25
N GLY A 83 42.66 10.52 -12.74
CA GLY A 83 42.92 11.33 -11.54
C GLY A 83 42.04 12.57 -11.32
N LYS A 84 41.73 12.79 -10.04
CA LYS A 84 40.99 13.92 -9.47
C LYS A 84 41.26 15.26 -10.18
N LYS A 85 40.37 15.67 -11.08
CA LYS A 85 40.20 17.07 -11.49
C LYS A 85 38.72 17.45 -11.61
N LYS A 86 38.24 18.03 -10.51
CA LYS A 86 37.29 19.16 -10.34
C LYS A 86 35.87 19.10 -10.97
N ASN A 87 34.92 19.50 -10.10
CA ASN A 87 33.54 19.96 -10.30
C ASN A 87 32.45 18.87 -10.32
N LEU A 88 32.00 18.42 -9.14
CA LEU A 88 30.67 17.83 -8.97
C LEU A 88 29.86 18.74 -8.02
N ILE A 89 29.03 19.57 -8.64
CA ILE A 89 27.89 20.22 -7.99
C ILE A 89 26.89 19.09 -7.72
N GLY A 90 26.59 18.81 -6.44
CA GLY A 90 25.58 17.85 -6.00
C GLY A 90 26.14 16.49 -5.56
N GLU A 91 25.68 16.00 -4.41
CA GLU A 91 25.84 14.60 -4.00
C GLU A 91 25.22 13.69 -5.09
N PRO A 92 25.87 12.56 -5.46
CA PRO A 92 25.36 11.68 -6.51
C PRO A 92 24.01 11.07 -6.10
N CYS A 93 23.08 10.95 -7.04
CA CYS A 93 21.78 10.36 -6.75
C CYS A 93 21.91 8.90 -6.29
N VAL A 94 21.23 8.58 -5.20
CA VAL A 94 21.26 7.23 -4.61
C VAL A 94 19.97 6.42 -4.87
N ALA A 95 18.94 7.04 -5.46
CA ALA A 95 17.69 6.37 -5.81
C ALA A 95 17.92 5.15 -6.74
N THR A 96 17.19 4.07 -6.47
CA THR A 96 17.48 2.74 -7.03
C THR A 96 16.35 2.13 -7.85
N ASN A 97 15.21 2.79 -7.95
CA ASN A 97 14.04 2.28 -8.67
C ASN A 97 13.35 3.44 -9.41
N PRO A 98 12.51 3.15 -10.40
CA PRO A 98 12.01 4.16 -11.33
C PRO A 98 10.98 5.12 -10.68
N ILE A 99 10.38 4.76 -9.53
CA ILE A 99 9.51 5.66 -8.76
C ILE A 99 10.36 6.73 -8.06
N ASP A 100 11.37 6.31 -7.31
CA ASP A 100 12.28 7.23 -6.60
C ASP A 100 13.03 8.12 -7.58
N ARG A 101 13.62 7.53 -8.63
CA ARG A 101 14.44 8.26 -9.61
C ARG A 101 13.71 9.41 -10.30
N CYS A 102 12.39 9.30 -10.47
CA CYS A 102 11.55 10.34 -11.06
C CYS A 102 11.58 11.68 -10.31
N TRP A 103 11.78 11.67 -8.98
CA TRP A 103 11.74 12.90 -8.17
C TRP A 103 12.91 13.07 -7.20
N ARG A 104 13.44 11.98 -6.67
CA ARG A 104 14.30 11.94 -5.47
C ARG A 104 15.71 12.45 -5.74
N CYS A 105 16.23 12.18 -6.95
CA CYS A 105 17.55 12.64 -7.41
C CYS A 105 17.72 14.17 -7.51
N ARG A 106 16.65 14.94 -7.34
CA ARG A 106 16.66 16.38 -7.55
C ARG A 106 16.95 17.12 -6.25
N SER A 107 18.02 17.90 -6.19
CA SER A 107 18.33 18.74 -5.02
C SER A 107 17.30 19.85 -4.75
N ASP A 108 16.51 20.20 -5.76
CA ASP A 108 15.43 21.17 -5.69
C ASP A 108 14.05 20.54 -5.39
N TRP A 109 14.01 19.26 -4.97
CA TRP A 109 12.76 18.56 -4.66
C TRP A 109 11.88 19.36 -3.69
N SER A 110 12.45 20.10 -2.73
CA SER A 110 11.67 20.89 -1.78
C SER A 110 10.98 22.10 -2.43
N LYS A 111 11.53 22.64 -3.52
CA LYS A 111 10.94 23.73 -4.32
C LYS A 111 9.95 23.17 -5.35
N ASN A 112 10.24 22.01 -5.91
CA ASN A 112 9.42 21.29 -6.88
C ASN A 112 8.69 20.09 -6.26
N ARG A 113 8.24 20.26 -5.01
CA ARG A 113 7.76 19.16 -4.15
C ARG A 113 6.67 18.32 -4.81
N LYS A 114 5.79 18.98 -5.54
CA LYS A 114 4.65 18.34 -6.18
C LYS A 114 4.97 17.48 -7.40
N LEU A 115 6.20 17.58 -7.93
CA LEU A 115 6.63 16.74 -9.06
C LEU A 115 6.43 15.25 -8.76
N MET A 116 6.60 14.85 -7.49
CA MET A 116 6.34 13.49 -7.02
C MET A 116 4.96 12.96 -7.43
N GLY A 117 3.94 13.82 -7.48
CA GLY A 117 2.57 13.44 -7.87
C GLY A 117 2.42 13.00 -9.34
N GLN A 118 3.50 12.96 -10.11
CA GLN A 118 3.55 12.44 -11.49
C GLN A 118 4.41 11.17 -11.60
N CYS A 119 4.91 10.64 -10.47
CA CYS A 119 5.87 9.54 -10.43
C CYS A 119 5.27 8.19 -10.05
N ALA A 120 3.97 8.13 -9.75
CA ALA A 120 3.27 6.88 -9.47
C ALA A 120 3.36 5.93 -10.67
N LYS A 121 3.53 4.63 -10.40
CA LYS A 121 3.56 3.56 -11.42
C LYS A 121 2.63 2.43 -11.01
N GLY A 122 2.40 1.47 -11.89
CA GLY A 122 1.48 0.35 -11.64
C GLY A 122 0.01 0.73 -11.81
N PHE A 123 -0.88 0.06 -11.09
CA PHE A 123 -2.32 0.33 -11.18
C PHE A 123 -2.69 1.72 -10.66
N GLY A 124 -2.00 2.25 -9.65
CA GLY A 124 -2.18 3.60 -9.14
C GLY A 124 -1.51 4.72 -9.95
N ARG A 125 -0.97 4.46 -11.16
CA ARG A 125 -0.19 5.43 -11.97
C ARG A 125 -0.91 6.75 -12.31
N HIS A 126 -2.24 6.79 -12.26
CA HIS A 126 -3.02 8.00 -12.52
C HIS A 126 -3.29 8.84 -11.25
N THR A 127 -2.75 8.44 -10.10
CA THR A 127 -2.90 9.15 -8.84
C THR A 127 -2.02 10.40 -8.81
N THR A 128 -2.64 11.57 -8.71
CA THR A 128 -1.97 12.88 -8.61
C THR A 128 -2.12 13.54 -7.24
N GLY A 129 -3.02 13.02 -6.40
CA GLY A 129 -3.30 13.54 -5.07
C GLY A 129 -3.76 15.00 -5.08
N GLY A 130 -3.08 15.83 -4.29
CA GLY A 130 -3.31 17.27 -4.20
C GLY A 130 -2.49 18.12 -5.17
N LEU A 131 -2.03 17.56 -6.31
CA LEU A 131 -1.15 18.24 -7.28
C LEU A 131 -1.66 19.63 -7.66
N ASP A 132 -2.93 19.73 -8.05
CA ASP A 132 -3.58 20.98 -8.48
C ASP A 132 -3.98 21.91 -7.32
N GLY A 133 -3.78 21.46 -6.08
CA GLY A 133 -4.17 22.18 -4.87
C GLY A 133 -3.22 23.30 -4.47
N ARG A 134 -3.50 23.97 -3.36
CA ARG A 134 -2.47 24.80 -2.69
C ARG A 134 -1.70 23.94 -1.67
N PHE A 135 -0.53 24.42 -1.27
CA PHE A 135 0.11 23.87 -0.07
C PHE A 135 -0.74 24.20 1.15
N TYR A 136 -0.91 23.21 2.02
CA TYR A 136 -1.41 23.38 3.37
C TYR A 136 -0.34 22.92 4.35
N ILE A 137 -0.05 23.73 5.36
CA ILE A 137 1.02 23.45 6.32
C ILE A 137 0.36 23.08 7.64
N VAL A 138 0.58 21.85 8.10
CA VAL A 138 0.27 21.42 9.46
C VAL A 138 1.29 22.07 10.39
N THR A 139 0.81 22.83 11.36
CA THR A 139 1.63 23.61 12.31
C THR A 139 1.51 23.10 13.74
N THR A 140 0.58 22.19 14.01
CA THR A 140 0.36 21.62 15.34
C THR A 140 0.00 20.13 15.23
N PRO A 141 0.49 19.28 16.15
CA PRO A 141 0.15 17.86 16.19
C PRO A 141 -1.19 17.57 16.90
N VAL A 142 -1.89 18.60 17.39
CA VAL A 142 -3.13 18.46 18.16
C VAL A 142 -4.27 17.90 17.31
N ASP A 143 -5.03 16.97 17.91
CA ASP A 143 -6.24 16.37 17.34
C ASP A 143 -7.33 16.26 18.44
N ASP A 144 -7.82 17.40 18.94
CA ASP A 144 -8.69 17.52 20.11
C ASP A 144 -10.18 17.72 19.79
N ASP A 145 -10.53 18.12 18.57
CA ASP A 145 -11.91 18.38 18.15
C ASP A 145 -12.23 17.66 16.82
N MET A 146 -13.08 16.62 16.93
CA MET A 146 -13.47 15.79 15.78
C MET A 146 -14.51 16.45 14.87
N VAL A 147 -15.23 17.45 15.38
CA VAL A 147 -16.33 18.12 14.68
C VAL A 147 -15.93 19.50 14.19
N ASN A 148 -15.05 20.22 14.88
CA ASN A 148 -14.59 21.56 14.47
C ASN A 148 -13.06 21.66 14.55
N PRO A 149 -12.32 20.86 13.76
CA PRO A 149 -10.87 20.88 13.80
C PRO A 149 -10.35 22.28 13.45
N LYS A 150 -9.31 22.74 14.15
CA LYS A 150 -8.74 24.08 13.93
C LYS A 150 -7.79 24.09 12.73
N LYS A 151 -7.81 25.16 11.94
CA LYS A 151 -6.80 25.39 10.90
C LYS A 151 -5.39 25.34 11.51
N GLY A 152 -4.51 24.59 10.87
CA GLY A 152 -3.17 24.24 11.36
C GLY A 152 -3.05 22.78 11.81
N THR A 153 -4.16 22.08 12.11
CA THR A 153 -4.15 20.64 12.41
C THR A 153 -4.15 19.79 11.14
N LEU A 154 -3.73 18.53 11.22
CA LEU A 154 -3.84 17.58 10.12
C LEU A 154 -5.32 17.33 9.75
N ARG A 155 -6.20 17.13 10.75
CA ARG A 155 -7.63 16.88 10.55
C ARG A 155 -8.31 17.98 9.75
N TRP A 156 -8.03 19.25 10.03
CA TRP A 156 -8.60 20.34 9.24
C TRP A 156 -8.16 20.27 7.77
N GLY A 157 -6.90 19.93 7.50
CA GLY A 157 -6.35 19.87 6.14
C GLY A 157 -6.96 18.77 5.28
N VAL A 158 -7.14 17.57 5.85
CA VAL A 158 -7.56 16.39 5.07
C VAL A 158 -9.05 16.41 4.68
N ILE A 159 -9.90 17.13 5.42
CA ILE A 159 -11.34 17.18 5.16
C ILE A 159 -11.75 18.23 4.12
N GLN A 160 -10.85 19.15 3.72
CA GLN A 160 -11.20 20.24 2.80
C GLN A 160 -11.71 19.67 1.46
N ASP A 161 -12.70 20.31 0.82
CA ASP A 161 -13.28 19.78 -0.42
C ASP A 161 -12.35 20.02 -1.62
N ARG A 162 -11.56 21.09 -1.55
CA ARG A 162 -10.57 21.44 -2.57
C ARG A 162 -9.33 20.54 -2.51
N PRO A 163 -8.60 20.37 -3.63
CA PRO A 163 -7.32 19.66 -3.60
C PRO A 163 -6.30 20.35 -2.69
N LEU A 164 -5.54 19.58 -1.92
CA LEU A 164 -4.48 20.12 -1.06
C LEU A 164 -3.24 19.23 -1.02
N TRP A 165 -2.07 19.86 -1.13
CA TRP A 165 -0.79 19.24 -0.83
C TRP A 165 -0.39 19.58 0.60
N ILE A 166 -0.63 18.65 1.51
CA ILE A 166 -0.43 18.79 2.95
C ILE A 166 1.02 18.47 3.28
N VAL A 167 1.71 19.43 3.90
CA VAL A 167 3.08 19.32 4.40
C VAL A 167 3.12 19.70 5.88
N PHE A 168 4.26 19.49 6.52
CA PHE A 168 4.44 19.72 7.95
C PHE A 168 5.44 20.87 8.19
N ALA A 169 5.26 21.61 9.27
CA ALA A 169 6.12 22.74 9.63
C ALA A 169 7.41 22.32 10.39
N SER A 170 7.39 21.14 11.01
CA SER A 170 8.44 20.59 11.85
C SER A 170 8.31 19.06 11.90
N ASP A 171 9.25 18.40 12.57
CA ASP A 171 9.02 17.04 13.07
C ASP A 171 7.77 17.05 13.96
N MET A 172 6.94 16.01 13.84
CA MET A 172 5.66 15.93 14.53
C MET A 172 5.34 14.51 14.96
N ILE A 173 4.87 14.38 16.19
CA ILE A 173 4.26 13.16 16.72
C ILE A 173 2.78 13.48 16.91
N ILE A 174 1.94 12.93 16.05
CA ILE A 174 0.49 13.14 16.00
C ILE A 174 -0.17 11.91 16.58
N ARG A 175 -0.95 12.10 17.66
CA ARG A 175 -1.84 11.07 18.19
C ARG A 175 -3.27 11.41 17.78
N LEU A 176 -3.82 10.66 16.85
CA LEU A 176 -5.20 10.82 16.41
C LEU A 176 -6.16 10.35 17.51
N SER A 177 -7.11 11.18 17.90
CA SER A 177 -8.07 10.84 18.97
C SER A 177 -9.11 9.83 18.49
N GLU A 178 -9.60 10.02 17.28
CA GLU A 178 -10.50 9.12 16.55
C GLU A 178 -10.03 9.03 15.09
N GLU A 179 -10.60 8.11 14.31
CA GLU A 179 -10.18 7.88 12.93
C GLU A 179 -10.08 9.19 12.11
N LEU A 180 -9.02 9.31 11.31
CA LEU A 180 -8.79 10.46 10.44
C LEU A 180 -9.47 10.20 9.09
N ILE A 181 -10.70 10.68 8.95
CA ILE A 181 -11.42 10.61 7.66
C ILE A 181 -10.80 11.62 6.68
N VAL A 182 -10.36 11.11 5.53
CA VAL A 182 -9.74 11.93 4.47
C VAL A 182 -10.76 12.17 3.35
N ASN A 183 -10.73 13.38 2.77
CA ASN A 183 -11.52 13.74 1.59
C ASN A 183 -10.68 13.61 0.30
N SER A 184 -11.30 13.54 -0.88
CA SER A 184 -10.62 13.33 -2.17
C SER A 184 -9.56 14.39 -2.51
N ASN A 185 -8.63 14.06 -3.42
CA ASN A 185 -7.61 14.97 -3.96
C ASN A 185 -6.65 15.53 -2.90
N LYS A 186 -6.07 14.64 -2.09
CA LYS A 186 -5.13 15.00 -1.02
C LYS A 186 -3.79 14.36 -1.25
N THR A 187 -2.75 15.08 -0.89
CA THR A 187 -1.43 14.51 -0.67
C THR A 187 -1.02 14.80 0.77
N ILE A 188 -0.72 13.77 1.56
CA ILE A 188 -0.05 13.89 2.85
C ILE A 188 1.43 13.58 2.61
N ASP A 189 2.29 14.58 2.72
CA ASP A 189 3.71 14.49 2.35
C ASP A 189 4.60 14.91 3.52
N GLY A 190 5.17 13.91 4.19
CA GLY A 190 6.06 14.09 5.32
C GLY A 190 7.50 14.44 4.96
N ARG A 191 7.90 14.48 3.68
CA ARG A 191 9.31 14.70 3.32
C ARG A 191 9.86 15.97 3.95
N GLY A 192 11.09 15.95 4.44
CA GLY A 192 11.71 17.11 5.10
C GLY A 192 11.53 17.17 6.60
N PHE A 193 10.69 16.31 7.18
CA PHE A 193 10.45 16.22 8.62
C PHE A 193 10.13 14.78 9.03
N ASN A 194 10.43 14.43 10.28
CA ASN A 194 10.01 13.17 10.86
C ASN A 194 8.58 13.28 11.38
N VAL A 195 7.63 12.77 10.59
CA VAL A 195 6.19 12.81 10.90
C VAL A 195 5.73 11.41 11.29
N ARG A 196 5.23 11.28 12.51
CA ARG A 196 4.79 10.01 13.11
C ARG A 196 3.34 10.13 13.55
N ILE A 197 2.49 9.24 13.05
CA ILE A 197 1.13 9.02 13.55
C ILE A 197 1.19 7.82 14.49
N ILE A 198 1.00 8.03 15.79
CA ILE A 198 1.30 6.99 16.80
C ILE A 198 0.38 7.03 18.02
N GLY A 199 0.04 5.84 18.54
CA GLY A 199 -0.64 5.66 19.83
C GLY A 199 -2.11 6.11 19.86
N GLY A 200 -2.71 6.28 18.70
CA GLY A 200 -4.08 6.75 18.49
C GLY A 200 -4.76 5.98 17.35
N ALA A 201 -5.86 6.52 16.82
CA ALA A 201 -6.59 5.91 15.72
C ALA A 201 -5.86 6.00 14.36
N GLY A 202 -6.37 5.25 13.37
CA GLY A 202 -5.81 5.16 12.02
C GLY A 202 -6.35 6.19 11.02
N ILE A 203 -5.95 6.02 9.75
CA ILE A 203 -6.39 6.83 8.61
C ILE A 203 -7.46 6.08 7.83
N THR A 204 -8.58 6.74 7.51
CA THR A 204 -9.69 6.15 6.76
C THR A 204 -9.90 6.86 5.42
N LEU A 205 -9.73 6.12 4.32
CA LEU A 205 -9.93 6.52 2.93
C LEU A 205 -11.23 5.89 2.41
N GLN A 206 -12.37 6.50 2.70
CA GLN A 206 -13.68 5.90 2.45
C GLN A 206 -14.49 6.66 1.39
N TYR A 207 -14.86 5.95 0.33
CA TYR A 207 -15.65 6.45 -0.81
C TYR A 207 -15.07 7.75 -1.40
N ILE A 208 -13.75 7.77 -1.57
CA ILE A 208 -12.99 8.90 -2.09
C ILE A 208 -12.04 8.44 -3.18
N HIS A 209 -11.38 9.39 -3.82
CA HIS A 209 -10.39 9.09 -4.85
C HIS A 209 -9.22 10.07 -4.85
N ASN A 210 -8.15 9.68 -5.54
CA ASN A 210 -6.99 10.51 -5.84
C ASN A 210 -6.26 10.96 -4.57
N ILE A 211 -5.62 10.01 -3.88
CA ILE A 211 -4.92 10.24 -2.61
C ILE A 211 -3.47 9.77 -2.70
N ILE A 212 -2.55 10.62 -2.23
CA ILE A 212 -1.16 10.24 -2.00
C ILE A 212 -0.88 10.33 -0.50
N ILE A 213 -0.37 9.25 0.10
CA ILE A 213 0.18 9.26 1.46
C ILE A 213 1.65 8.89 1.34
N SER A 214 2.55 9.80 1.73
CA SER A 214 3.96 9.57 1.54
C SER A 214 4.86 10.11 2.64
N ASN A 215 5.93 9.35 2.92
CA ASN A 215 7.04 9.72 3.80
C ASN A 215 6.62 9.98 5.26
N ILE A 216 5.79 9.10 5.82
CA ILE A 216 5.33 9.18 7.20
C ILE A 216 5.48 7.83 7.91
N HIS A 217 5.58 7.88 9.24
CA HIS A 217 5.51 6.69 10.09
C HIS A 217 4.10 6.52 10.65
N ILE A 218 3.56 5.30 10.65
CA ILE A 218 2.25 4.95 11.24
C ILE A 218 2.46 3.75 12.15
N GLN A 219 2.38 3.95 13.46
CA GLN A 219 2.83 2.97 14.43
C GLN A 219 1.87 2.89 15.62
N ASP A 220 1.83 1.77 16.33
CA ASP A 220 1.06 1.62 17.57
C ASP A 220 -0.41 2.07 17.45
N ILE A 221 -1.04 1.85 16.30
CA ILE A 221 -2.43 2.26 16.08
C ILE A 221 -3.37 1.46 16.97
N LYS A 222 -4.43 2.12 17.45
CA LYS A 222 -5.43 1.57 18.36
C LYS A 222 -6.83 1.86 17.84
N PRO A 223 -7.81 0.98 18.13
CA PRO A 223 -9.22 1.27 17.91
C PRO A 223 -9.63 2.60 18.57
N GLY A 224 -10.16 3.54 17.78
CA GLY A 224 -10.92 4.69 18.26
C GLY A 224 -12.32 4.29 18.70
N ASN A 225 -12.93 5.05 19.62
CA ASN A 225 -14.27 4.75 20.13
C ASN A 225 -15.39 5.18 19.17
N GLY A 226 -15.08 5.98 18.15
CA GLY A 226 -16.05 6.60 17.27
C GLY A 226 -16.67 7.87 17.87
N GLY A 227 -17.88 8.21 17.44
CA GLY A 227 -18.59 9.43 17.81
C GLY A 227 -18.86 10.32 16.61
N MET A 228 -19.18 11.60 16.85
CA MET A 228 -19.40 12.55 15.77
C MET A 228 -18.05 12.98 15.17
N ILE A 229 -17.83 12.66 13.90
CA ILE A 229 -16.57 12.95 13.20
C ILE A 229 -16.89 13.67 11.89
N ARG A 230 -16.17 14.78 11.65
CA ARG A 230 -16.23 15.54 10.41
C ARG A 230 -15.43 14.87 9.31
N ASP A 231 -16.03 14.72 8.13
CA ASP A 231 -15.40 14.16 6.93
C ASP A 231 -15.32 15.13 5.75
N SER A 232 -16.05 16.25 5.79
CA SER A 232 -15.94 17.33 4.80
C SER A 232 -16.16 18.73 5.40
N GLU A 233 -16.03 19.78 4.57
CA GLU A 233 -16.29 21.15 5.02
C GLU A 233 -17.75 21.34 5.48
N VAL A 234 -18.68 20.56 4.93
CA VAL A 234 -20.13 20.70 5.14
C VAL A 234 -20.78 19.51 5.85
N HIS A 235 -20.04 18.43 6.11
CA HIS A 235 -20.59 17.20 6.66
C HIS A 235 -19.78 16.62 7.83
N TRP A 236 -20.51 16.17 8.85
CA TRP A 236 -20.01 15.31 9.92
C TRP A 236 -21.12 14.33 10.31
N GLY A 237 -20.74 13.11 10.67
CA GLY A 237 -21.68 12.03 10.97
C GLY A 237 -21.23 11.19 12.15
N PHE A 238 -22.13 10.35 12.66
CA PHE A 238 -21.79 9.40 13.72
C PHE A 238 -21.01 8.22 13.16
N ARG A 239 -19.87 7.94 13.77
CA ARG A 239 -18.96 6.83 13.46
C ARG A 239 -18.96 5.83 14.61
N THR A 240 -18.94 4.55 14.29
CA THR A 240 -18.77 3.48 15.28
C THR A 240 -17.28 3.31 15.62
N ARG A 241 -17.00 2.40 16.55
CA ARG A 241 -15.63 2.00 16.90
C ARG A 241 -14.88 1.56 15.62
N SER A 242 -13.70 2.13 15.40
CA SER A 242 -12.82 1.74 14.30
C SER A 242 -12.08 0.43 14.62
N ASP A 243 -11.71 -0.36 13.62
CA ASP A 243 -11.04 -1.66 13.84
C ASP A 243 -9.62 -1.53 14.39
N GLY A 244 -8.94 -0.41 14.10
CA GLY A 244 -7.56 -0.16 14.51
C GLY A 244 -6.54 -0.42 13.41
N ASP A 245 -6.97 -0.40 12.15
CA ASP A 245 -6.09 -0.43 10.98
C ASP A 245 -5.19 0.80 10.91
N GLY A 246 -3.99 0.64 10.38
CA GLY A 246 -3.12 1.78 10.07
C GLY A 246 -3.71 2.70 8.99
N ILE A 247 -4.02 2.11 7.82
CA ILE A 247 -4.70 2.78 6.71
C ILE A 247 -5.83 1.86 6.21
N SER A 248 -7.08 2.32 6.31
CA SER A 248 -8.24 1.62 5.77
C SER A 248 -8.69 2.26 4.46
N ILE A 249 -8.76 1.50 3.38
CA ILE A 249 -9.17 1.90 2.02
C ILE A 249 -10.49 1.20 1.71
N PHE A 250 -11.57 1.99 1.64
CA PHE A 250 -12.92 1.46 1.57
C PHE A 250 -13.67 2.06 0.39
N GLY A 251 -13.92 1.27 -0.65
CA GLY A 251 -14.56 1.72 -1.88
C GLY A 251 -13.89 2.94 -2.52
N ALA A 252 -12.56 2.99 -2.52
CA ALA A 252 -11.79 4.13 -3.01
C ALA A 252 -10.93 3.78 -4.24
N SER A 253 -10.58 4.79 -5.04
CA SER A 253 -9.75 4.58 -6.25
C SER A 253 -8.67 5.62 -6.47
N ASN A 254 -7.63 5.26 -7.24
CA ASN A 254 -6.46 6.09 -7.49
C ASN A 254 -5.78 6.47 -6.17
N ILE A 255 -5.23 5.46 -5.51
CA ILE A 255 -4.55 5.60 -4.22
C ILE A 255 -3.08 5.23 -4.39
N TRP A 256 -2.19 6.08 -3.88
CA TRP A 256 -0.76 5.83 -3.88
C TRP A 256 -0.19 6.01 -2.46
N ILE A 257 0.25 4.91 -1.87
CA ILE A 257 0.92 4.88 -0.57
C ILE A 257 2.40 4.62 -0.83
N ASP A 258 3.28 5.56 -0.48
CA ASP A 258 4.68 5.53 -0.88
C ASP A 258 5.62 5.93 0.25
N HIS A 259 6.71 5.19 0.49
CA HIS A 259 7.64 5.53 1.58
C HIS A 259 6.96 5.67 2.95
N VAL A 260 6.01 4.78 3.27
CA VAL A 260 5.49 4.71 4.65
C VAL A 260 6.27 3.68 5.45
N SER A 261 6.41 3.91 6.75
CA SER A 261 6.96 2.94 7.70
C SER A 261 5.90 2.58 8.72
N MET A 262 5.51 1.30 8.77
CA MET A 262 4.38 0.87 9.59
C MET A 262 4.69 -0.37 10.43
N ASP A 263 4.17 -0.39 11.65
CA ASP A 263 4.25 -1.52 12.59
C ASP A 263 3.18 -1.44 13.70
N ASN A 264 2.91 -2.58 14.32
CA ASN A 264 2.12 -2.72 15.55
C ASN A 264 0.76 -2.00 15.58
N CYS A 265 -0.04 -2.13 14.51
CA CYS A 265 -1.42 -1.62 14.49
C CYS A 265 -2.39 -2.53 15.26
N GLY A 266 -3.62 -2.07 15.49
CA GLY A 266 -4.61 -2.79 16.27
C GLY A 266 -5.19 -4.00 15.53
N ASP A 267 -5.41 -3.86 14.22
CA ASP A 267 -5.87 -4.92 13.32
C ASP A 267 -4.96 -5.02 12.08
N GLY A 268 -5.32 -4.46 10.92
CA GLY A 268 -4.50 -4.42 9.71
C GLY A 268 -3.42 -3.33 9.69
N LEU A 269 -2.33 -3.47 8.90
CA LEU A 269 -1.53 -2.29 8.53
C LEU A 269 -2.22 -1.51 7.42
N ILE A 270 -2.55 -2.18 6.30
CA ILE A 270 -3.25 -1.58 5.17
C ILE A 270 -4.32 -2.53 4.63
N ASP A 271 -5.57 -2.08 4.71
CA ASP A 271 -6.72 -2.85 4.25
C ASP A 271 -7.38 -2.15 3.05
N ALA A 272 -7.66 -2.89 1.97
CA ALA A 272 -8.34 -2.37 0.79
C ALA A 272 -9.51 -3.27 0.37
N ILE A 273 -10.72 -2.77 0.56
CA ILE A 273 -11.95 -3.55 0.43
C ILE A 273 -13.05 -2.75 -0.27
N MET A 274 -14.18 -3.40 -0.53
CA MET A 274 -15.44 -2.77 -0.91
C MET A 274 -15.41 -2.09 -2.28
N GLY A 275 -14.82 -2.76 -3.26
CA GLY A 275 -14.69 -2.30 -4.65
C GLY A 275 -13.62 -1.23 -4.82
N SER A 276 -12.61 -1.23 -3.95
CA SER A 276 -11.44 -0.34 -4.11
C SER A 276 -10.57 -0.80 -5.29
N THR A 277 -9.94 0.12 -6.03
CA THR A 277 -9.14 -0.23 -7.21
C THR A 277 -8.12 0.86 -7.59
N ALA A 278 -7.27 0.60 -8.60
CA ALA A 278 -6.24 1.52 -9.06
C ALA A 278 -5.33 1.97 -7.90
N ILE A 279 -4.74 1.01 -7.19
CA ILE A 279 -3.92 1.25 -6.00
C ILE A 279 -2.47 0.89 -6.29
N THR A 280 -1.53 1.71 -5.84
CA THR A 280 -0.11 1.35 -5.74
C THR A 280 0.36 1.55 -4.31
N ILE A 281 1.00 0.53 -3.73
CA ILE A 281 1.70 0.62 -2.45
C ILE A 281 3.18 0.39 -2.77
N SER A 282 4.01 1.41 -2.63
CA SER A 282 5.41 1.36 -3.03
C SER A 282 6.41 1.83 -1.99
N ASN A 283 7.66 1.39 -2.13
CA ASN A 283 8.81 1.86 -1.34
C ASN A 283 8.56 1.86 0.18
N SER A 284 7.68 1.01 0.69
CA SER A 284 7.24 1.07 2.09
C SER A 284 7.90 -0.01 2.91
N HIS A 285 8.01 0.23 4.23
CA HIS A 285 8.65 -0.67 5.17
C HIS A 285 7.67 -1.14 6.24
N PHE A 286 7.47 -2.44 6.33
CA PHE A 286 6.52 -3.08 7.24
C PHE A 286 7.27 -4.01 8.20
N THR A 287 7.01 -3.93 9.50
CA THR A 287 7.63 -4.81 10.50
C THR A 287 6.68 -5.11 11.65
N GLN A 288 7.03 -6.10 12.49
CA GLN A 288 6.43 -6.32 13.83
C GLN A 288 4.90 -6.23 13.86
N HIS A 289 4.23 -7.07 13.07
CA HIS A 289 2.78 -7.02 12.93
C HIS A 289 2.20 -8.37 12.50
N ASN A 290 0.99 -8.70 12.97
CA ASN A 290 0.38 -9.99 12.66
C ASN A 290 -0.29 -9.97 11.27
N ASP A 291 -1.32 -9.14 11.12
CA ASP A 291 -2.19 -9.06 9.95
C ASP A 291 -1.78 -7.87 9.07
N VAL A 292 -0.89 -8.10 8.11
CA VAL A 292 -0.21 -6.99 7.41
C VAL A 292 -1.10 -6.26 6.40
N MET A 293 -1.58 -6.95 5.37
CA MET A 293 -2.42 -6.34 4.33
C MET A 293 -3.59 -7.24 3.92
N LEU A 294 -4.81 -6.72 4.06
CA LEU A 294 -6.02 -7.39 3.58
C LEU A 294 -6.55 -6.73 2.31
N PHE A 295 -6.67 -7.49 1.22
CA PHE A 295 -7.32 -7.01 0.00
C PHE A 295 -8.51 -7.89 -0.35
N GLY A 296 -9.70 -7.29 -0.38
CA GLY A 296 -10.97 -8.00 -0.44
C GLY A 296 -11.30 -8.71 0.87
N ALA A 297 -12.41 -8.33 1.51
CA ALA A 297 -12.76 -8.85 2.84
C ALA A 297 -13.60 -10.13 2.80
N SER A 298 -14.37 -10.35 1.73
CA SER A 298 -15.40 -11.36 1.68
C SER A 298 -15.50 -12.00 0.31
N ASP A 299 -15.44 -13.33 0.27
CA ASP A 299 -15.56 -14.16 -0.94
C ASP A 299 -16.92 -14.00 -1.65
N ALA A 300 -17.90 -13.43 -0.97
CA ALA A 300 -19.25 -13.21 -1.48
C ALA A 300 -19.48 -11.77 -2.02
N TYR A 301 -18.51 -10.87 -1.88
CA TYR A 301 -18.67 -9.48 -2.28
C TYR A 301 -18.22 -9.26 -3.74
N SER A 302 -19.13 -9.49 -4.69
CA SER A 302 -18.85 -9.39 -6.12
C SER A 302 -18.28 -8.04 -6.60
N PRO A 303 -18.55 -6.88 -5.97
CA PRO A 303 -17.90 -5.63 -6.39
C PRO A 303 -16.39 -5.58 -6.16
N ASP A 304 -15.79 -6.49 -5.38
CA ASP A 304 -14.33 -6.59 -5.26
C ASP A 304 -13.66 -7.15 -6.54
N ALA A 305 -14.42 -7.61 -7.54
CA ALA A 305 -13.88 -8.11 -8.82
C ALA A 305 -13.13 -7.04 -9.65
N ILE A 306 -13.28 -5.75 -9.31
CA ILE A 306 -12.52 -4.68 -9.98
C ILE A 306 -11.22 -4.33 -9.25
N LEU A 307 -10.89 -5.02 -8.15
CA LEU A 307 -9.72 -4.74 -7.34
C LEU A 307 -8.42 -4.88 -8.17
N GLN A 308 -7.64 -3.81 -8.24
CA GLN A 308 -6.34 -3.80 -8.91
C GLN A 308 -5.31 -3.08 -8.05
N ILE A 309 -4.29 -3.81 -7.61
CA ILE A 309 -3.25 -3.32 -6.69
C ILE A 309 -1.87 -3.71 -7.18
N THR A 310 -0.95 -2.74 -7.22
CA THR A 310 0.49 -2.97 -7.39
C THR A 310 1.19 -2.80 -6.04
N LEU A 311 1.83 -3.85 -5.54
CA LEU A 311 2.82 -3.75 -4.47
C LEU A 311 4.21 -3.73 -5.09
N ALA A 312 4.99 -2.67 -4.91
CA ALA A 312 6.28 -2.53 -5.56
C ALA A 312 7.36 -1.97 -4.64
N PHE A 313 8.57 -2.49 -4.72
CA PHE A 313 9.71 -1.98 -3.96
C PHE A 313 9.54 -1.93 -2.43
N ASN A 314 8.57 -2.69 -1.89
CA ASN A 314 8.30 -2.75 -0.45
C ASN A 314 9.28 -3.71 0.24
N HIS A 315 9.60 -3.40 1.49
CA HIS A 315 10.35 -4.28 2.38
C HIS A 315 9.43 -4.79 3.51
N PHE A 316 9.23 -6.10 3.53
CA PHE A 316 8.57 -6.83 4.60
C PHE A 316 9.65 -7.38 5.52
N GLY A 317 9.92 -6.64 6.59
CA GLY A 317 10.97 -6.94 7.53
C GLY A 317 10.57 -7.95 8.60
N ARG A 318 11.36 -8.00 9.67
CA ARG A 318 11.21 -9.00 10.73
C ARG A 318 9.97 -8.75 11.58
N GLY A 319 9.47 -9.85 12.17
CA GLY A 319 8.33 -9.81 13.09
C GLY A 319 6.96 -9.74 12.43
N LEU A 320 6.89 -9.95 11.10
CA LEU A 320 5.64 -10.12 10.39
C LEU A 320 5.18 -11.57 10.44
N VAL A 321 3.88 -11.79 10.61
CA VAL A 321 3.32 -13.15 10.79
C VAL A 321 2.57 -13.63 9.54
N GLN A 322 1.67 -12.82 8.98
CA GLN A 322 0.85 -13.21 7.83
C GLN A 322 0.34 -12.02 6.99
N ARG A 323 -0.33 -12.33 5.88
CA ARG A 323 -0.97 -11.40 4.96
C ARG A 323 -0.02 -10.39 4.30
N MET A 324 1.00 -10.87 3.59
CA MET A 324 1.94 -10.00 2.85
C MET A 324 1.84 -10.16 1.33
N PRO A 325 0.67 -9.93 0.69
CA PRO A 325 -0.69 -9.62 1.20
C PRO A 325 -1.50 -10.89 1.55
N ARG A 326 -2.77 -10.80 2.01
CA ARG A 326 -3.60 -11.94 2.52
C ARG A 326 -3.55 -13.23 1.71
N PHE A 327 -3.34 -13.18 0.39
CA PHE A 327 -3.24 -14.37 -0.47
C PHE A 327 -1.83 -15.03 -0.46
N ILE A 328 -0.83 -14.31 0.02
CA ILE A 328 0.53 -14.75 0.29
C ILE A 328 0.68 -14.86 1.81
N TYR A 329 0.41 -16.04 2.35
CA TYR A 329 0.78 -16.35 3.72
C TYR A 329 2.22 -16.80 3.73
N LEU A 330 3.10 -15.89 4.11
CA LEU A 330 4.37 -16.30 4.63
C LEU A 330 4.39 -16.11 6.14
N TYR A 331 4.87 -17.14 6.82
CA TYR A 331 5.88 -16.86 7.82
C TYR A 331 7.14 -16.53 7.02
N ILE A 332 7.53 -15.25 6.87
CA ILE A 332 8.81 -14.85 6.22
C ILE A 332 9.76 -14.48 7.34
N TYR A 333 11.05 -14.69 7.13
CA TYR A 333 12.04 -13.96 7.91
C TYR A 333 12.24 -12.52 7.39
N GLU A 334 12.24 -12.34 6.06
CA GLU A 334 12.32 -11.07 5.33
C GLU A 334 11.87 -11.26 3.85
N ALA A 335 11.04 -10.38 3.30
CA ALA A 335 10.81 -10.28 1.85
C ALA A 335 11.05 -8.88 1.32
N SER A 336 11.55 -8.82 0.11
CA SER A 336 11.67 -7.59 -0.66
C SER A 336 10.90 -7.81 -1.95
N LEU A 337 9.92 -6.95 -2.22
CA LEU A 337 9.15 -7.04 -3.45
C LEU A 337 9.77 -6.15 -4.51
N GLN A 338 9.91 -6.66 -5.72
CA GLN A 338 10.10 -5.83 -6.89
C GLN A 338 8.73 -5.42 -7.42
N SER A 339 7.86 -6.39 -7.67
CA SER A 339 6.45 -6.17 -7.98
C SER A 339 5.61 -7.40 -7.64
N LEU A 340 4.48 -7.16 -6.99
CA LEU A 340 3.37 -8.09 -6.89
C LEU A 340 2.13 -7.36 -7.39
N ASN A 341 1.62 -7.80 -8.55
CA ASN A 341 0.39 -7.28 -9.12
C ASN A 341 -0.76 -8.23 -8.78
N LEU A 342 -1.79 -7.66 -8.16
CA LEU A 342 -3.03 -8.33 -7.83
C LEU A 342 -4.14 -7.73 -8.68
N PHE A 343 -4.82 -8.58 -9.43
CA PHE A 343 -5.97 -8.21 -10.23
C PHE A 343 -6.91 -9.41 -10.28
N ASP A 344 -8.19 -9.17 -10.48
CA ASP A 344 -9.13 -10.24 -10.83
C ASP A 344 -9.33 -10.19 -12.33
N ASP A 345 -9.13 -11.32 -13.00
CA ASP A 345 -9.23 -11.44 -14.45
C ASP A 345 -10.33 -12.45 -14.77
N TYR A 346 -11.51 -12.24 -14.21
CA TYR A 346 -12.76 -12.83 -14.68
C TYR A 346 -13.98 -12.19 -14.01
N HIS A 347 -15.11 -12.11 -14.71
CA HIS A 347 -16.39 -11.56 -14.26
C HIS A 347 -17.06 -12.35 -13.09
N ALA A 348 -16.38 -12.63 -11.98
CA ALA A 348 -16.96 -13.47 -10.91
C ALA A 348 -16.34 -13.32 -9.51
N GLY A 349 -16.24 -12.10 -8.99
CA GLY A 349 -16.00 -11.86 -7.55
C GLY A 349 -14.69 -12.43 -7.00
N SER A 350 -14.44 -12.13 -5.74
CA SER A 350 -13.34 -12.55 -4.84
C SER A 350 -13.00 -14.06 -4.77
N GLN A 351 -13.50 -14.90 -5.69
CA GLN A 351 -13.29 -16.34 -5.74
C GLN A 351 -12.13 -16.78 -6.66
N HIS A 352 -11.47 -15.87 -7.40
CA HIS A 352 -10.39 -16.21 -8.34
C HIS A 352 -9.29 -15.13 -8.45
N PRO A 353 -8.62 -14.73 -7.36
CA PRO A 353 -7.58 -13.70 -7.45
C PRO A 353 -6.48 -14.12 -8.42
N THR A 354 -6.13 -13.26 -9.37
CA THR A 354 -4.94 -13.41 -10.19
C THR A 354 -3.76 -12.75 -9.49
N ILE A 355 -2.70 -13.53 -9.30
CA ILE A 355 -1.48 -13.10 -8.65
C ILE A 355 -0.33 -13.25 -9.63
N LEU A 356 0.31 -12.13 -9.91
CA LEU A 356 1.52 -12.07 -10.70
C LEU A 356 2.68 -11.62 -9.80
N SER A 357 3.41 -12.60 -9.27
CA SER A 357 4.63 -12.40 -8.48
C SER A 357 5.82 -12.32 -9.43
N GLN A 358 6.51 -11.18 -9.46
CA GLN A 358 7.66 -11.01 -10.36
C GLN A 358 8.85 -10.34 -9.70
N GLY A 359 10.03 -10.94 -9.87
CA GLY A 359 11.31 -10.38 -9.41
C GLY A 359 11.40 -10.21 -7.88
N ASN A 360 10.59 -10.92 -7.12
CA ASN A 360 10.56 -10.83 -5.67
C ASN A 360 11.66 -11.69 -5.03
N ARG A 361 11.99 -11.41 -3.78
CA ARG A 361 12.87 -12.27 -2.98
C ARG A 361 12.16 -12.70 -1.71
N PHE A 362 12.07 -14.02 -1.53
CA PHE A 362 11.42 -14.65 -0.38
C PHE A 362 12.44 -15.44 0.43
N ILE A 363 12.59 -15.12 1.71
CA ILE A 363 13.42 -15.88 2.64
C ILE A 363 12.52 -16.59 3.65
N ALA A 364 12.36 -17.91 3.50
CA ALA A 364 11.60 -18.67 4.46
C ALA A 364 12.29 -18.69 5.85
N PRO A 365 11.55 -18.80 6.95
CA PRO A 365 12.10 -18.96 8.30
C PRO A 365 12.76 -20.34 8.45
N PRO A 366 13.52 -20.56 9.54
CA PRO A 366 14.09 -21.87 9.84
C PRO A 366 13.06 -23.00 10.01
N ASN A 367 11.80 -22.68 10.27
CA ASN A 367 10.71 -23.65 10.42
C ASN A 367 10.46 -24.43 9.11
N ILE A 368 10.58 -25.76 9.16
CA ILE A 368 10.39 -26.67 8.02
C ILE A 368 8.94 -26.74 7.52
N PHE A 369 7.97 -26.41 8.36
CA PHE A 369 6.55 -26.39 8.00
C PHE A 369 6.10 -25.05 7.41
N ALA A 370 7.02 -24.09 7.28
CA ALA A 370 6.74 -22.74 6.82
C ALA A 370 7.67 -22.37 5.66
N LYS A 371 7.64 -23.19 4.61
CA LYS A 371 8.45 -23.05 3.39
C LYS A 371 7.63 -22.59 2.20
N GLU A 372 6.34 -22.90 2.18
CA GLU A 372 5.45 -22.42 1.12
C GLU A 372 5.19 -20.91 1.29
N VAL A 373 5.41 -20.17 0.20
CA VAL A 373 5.15 -18.73 0.08
C VAL A 373 3.66 -18.46 -0.08
N THR A 374 2.99 -19.34 -0.79
CA THR A 374 1.57 -19.29 -1.12
C THR A 374 0.75 -20.02 -0.07
N LYS A 375 -0.49 -19.58 0.17
CA LYS A 375 -1.49 -20.39 0.89
C LYS A 375 -2.86 -20.05 0.36
N ARG A 376 -3.55 -21.08 -0.15
CA ARG A 376 -4.92 -20.97 -0.65
C ARG A 376 -5.86 -21.34 0.47
N GLU A 377 -6.31 -20.33 1.21
CA GLU A 377 -7.13 -20.54 2.39
C GLU A 377 -8.56 -20.94 2.02
N TYR A 378 -9.15 -21.85 2.81
CA TYR A 378 -10.56 -22.28 2.72
C TYR A 378 -11.04 -22.82 1.37
N SER A 379 -10.13 -23.04 0.41
CA SER A 379 -10.46 -23.56 -0.92
C SER A 379 -9.83 -24.93 -1.14
N PRO A 380 -10.61 -25.94 -1.57
CA PRO A 380 -10.05 -27.24 -1.92
C PRO A 380 -9.21 -27.15 -3.20
N GLU A 381 -8.26 -28.08 -3.36
CA GLU A 381 -7.27 -28.06 -4.45
C GLU A 381 -7.87 -28.05 -5.85
N ASN A 382 -9.00 -28.74 -6.05
CA ASN A 382 -9.72 -28.73 -7.32
C ASN A 382 -10.31 -27.35 -7.68
N VAL A 383 -10.50 -26.46 -6.71
CA VAL A 383 -10.97 -25.08 -6.93
C VAL A 383 -9.78 -24.19 -7.23
N TRP A 384 -8.81 -24.11 -6.29
CA TRP A 384 -7.74 -23.14 -6.42
C TRP A 384 -6.74 -23.44 -7.53
N LYS A 385 -6.66 -24.69 -8.01
CA LYS A 385 -5.83 -25.03 -9.18
C LYS A 385 -6.21 -24.25 -10.44
N ASN A 386 -7.42 -23.72 -10.51
CA ASN A 386 -7.88 -22.90 -11.64
C ASN A 386 -7.55 -21.41 -11.46
N TRP A 387 -7.07 -20.99 -10.28
CA TRP A 387 -6.66 -19.60 -10.02
C TRP A 387 -5.32 -19.31 -10.65
N ASN A 388 -5.18 -18.17 -11.31
CA ASN A 388 -3.95 -17.79 -12.01
C ASN A 388 -2.92 -17.19 -11.04
N TRP A 389 -2.12 -18.04 -10.40
CA TRP A 389 -1.06 -17.62 -9.48
C TRP A 389 0.28 -18.00 -10.10
N THR A 390 1.05 -16.97 -10.47
CA THR A 390 2.29 -17.14 -11.22
C THR A 390 3.46 -16.48 -10.48
N SER A 391 4.64 -17.05 -10.70
CA SER A 391 5.92 -16.58 -10.18
C SER A 391 6.90 -16.52 -11.36
N ASP A 392 7.47 -15.35 -11.62
CA ASP A 392 8.43 -15.11 -12.71
C ASP A 392 9.66 -14.36 -12.21
N GLY A 393 10.83 -14.97 -12.33
CA GLY A 393 12.09 -14.37 -11.91
C GLY A 393 12.27 -14.20 -10.39
N ASP A 394 11.40 -14.78 -9.56
CA ASP A 394 11.51 -14.72 -8.09
C ASP A 394 12.74 -15.49 -7.57
N LEU A 395 13.34 -14.97 -6.50
CA LEU A 395 14.46 -15.57 -5.78
C LEU A 395 13.99 -16.17 -4.45
N PHE A 396 14.09 -17.49 -4.34
CA PHE A 396 13.73 -18.22 -3.13
C PHE A 396 14.96 -18.61 -2.31
N GLN A 397 14.93 -18.33 -1.01
CA GLN A 397 16.02 -18.65 -0.09
C GLN A 397 15.52 -19.41 1.13
N ASN A 398 16.44 -20.15 1.76
CA ASN A 398 16.17 -20.99 2.92
C ASN A 398 15.03 -22.00 2.69
N GLY A 399 14.94 -22.55 1.47
CA GLY A 399 13.92 -23.53 1.09
C GLY A 399 12.53 -22.95 0.85
N ALA A 400 12.38 -21.63 0.69
CA ALA A 400 11.12 -21.04 0.25
C ALA A 400 10.67 -21.64 -1.10
N VAL A 401 9.36 -21.82 -1.28
CA VAL A 401 8.77 -22.35 -2.53
C VAL A 401 7.48 -21.61 -2.83
N PHE A 402 7.29 -21.20 -4.08
CA PHE A 402 6.00 -20.75 -4.60
C PHE A 402 5.36 -21.90 -5.37
N ILE A 403 4.15 -22.30 -4.99
CA ILE A 403 3.39 -23.28 -5.76
C ILE A 403 2.53 -22.48 -6.77
N PRO A 404 2.71 -22.60 -8.08
CA PRO A 404 1.87 -21.91 -9.07
C PRO A 404 0.55 -22.65 -9.34
N SER A 405 -0.41 -21.97 -9.94
CA SER A 405 -1.70 -22.54 -10.37
C SER A 405 -2.28 -21.78 -11.57
N GLY A 406 -3.31 -22.34 -12.19
CA GLY A 406 -4.02 -21.75 -13.31
C GLY A 406 -3.40 -22.06 -14.67
N VAL A 407 -4.05 -21.57 -15.71
CA VAL A 407 -3.55 -21.66 -17.09
C VAL A 407 -2.67 -20.43 -17.31
N THR A 408 -1.39 -20.64 -17.61
CA THR A 408 -0.53 -19.56 -18.13
C THR A 408 -1.25 -19.00 -19.37
N PRO A 409 -1.50 -17.68 -19.49
CA PRO A 409 -2.29 -17.13 -20.60
C PRO A 409 -1.63 -17.32 -21.97
N ASP A 410 -1.63 -18.53 -22.53
CA ASP A 410 -1.33 -18.81 -23.94
C ASP A 410 -2.61 -18.71 -24.79
N LYS A 411 -3.62 -17.95 -24.32
CA LYS A 411 -4.90 -17.81 -25.00
C LYS A 411 -4.86 -16.60 -25.95
N ASP A 412 -5.00 -16.92 -27.24
CA ASP A 412 -5.22 -16.04 -28.39
C ASP A 412 -4.00 -15.56 -29.18
N GLY A 413 -2.87 -16.28 -29.13
CA GLY A 413 -1.81 -16.10 -30.14
C GLY A 413 -1.12 -14.73 -30.10
N PHE A 414 -1.34 -13.94 -29.05
CA PHE A 414 -0.45 -12.84 -28.67
C PHE A 414 0.59 -13.35 -27.69
N LEU A 415 1.83 -13.01 -28.00
CA LEU A 415 3.01 -13.63 -27.44
C LEU A 415 3.20 -13.18 -25.98
N LEU A 416 3.11 -14.12 -25.04
CA LEU A 416 3.85 -14.04 -23.75
C LEU A 416 5.36 -13.77 -23.97
N LYS A 417 5.86 -13.89 -25.22
CA LYS A 417 7.22 -13.49 -25.64
C LYS A 417 7.41 -11.97 -25.80
N ASP A 418 6.34 -11.17 -25.91
CA ASP A 418 6.42 -9.72 -26.09
C ASP A 418 6.22 -8.93 -24.78
N LEU A 419 5.79 -9.60 -23.70
CA LEU A 419 5.72 -8.99 -22.37
C LEU A 419 7.13 -8.79 -21.81
N ILE A 420 7.41 -7.59 -21.34
CA ILE A 420 8.69 -7.29 -20.70
C ILE A 420 8.71 -8.01 -19.35
N LYS A 421 9.60 -8.99 -19.24
CA LYS A 421 9.83 -9.72 -17.99
C LYS A 421 10.31 -8.78 -16.90
N ALA A 422 10.03 -9.11 -15.65
CA ALA A 422 10.64 -8.39 -14.54
C ALA A 422 12.14 -8.69 -14.46
N LYS A 423 12.90 -7.77 -13.85
CA LYS A 423 14.27 -8.09 -13.40
C LYS A 423 14.27 -9.29 -12.44
N PRO A 424 15.33 -10.11 -12.44
CA PRO A 424 15.44 -11.21 -11.50
C PRO A 424 15.46 -10.73 -10.05
N GLY A 425 14.92 -11.52 -9.12
CA GLY A 425 14.86 -11.23 -7.69
C GLY A 425 16.21 -11.00 -7.00
N ALA A 426 17.33 -11.30 -7.68
CA ALA A 426 18.66 -10.88 -7.25
C ALA A 426 18.84 -9.35 -7.21
N PHE A 427 18.08 -8.58 -8.01
CA PHE A 427 18.14 -7.12 -8.02
C PHE A 427 17.36 -6.48 -6.87
N VAL A 428 16.43 -7.22 -6.25
CA VAL A 428 15.43 -6.60 -5.38
C VAL A 428 16.05 -5.92 -4.15
N THR A 429 17.10 -6.49 -3.56
CA THR A 429 17.82 -5.87 -2.43
C THR A 429 18.39 -4.49 -2.79
N ARG A 430 18.73 -4.26 -4.07
CA ARG A 430 19.13 -2.95 -4.56
C ARG A 430 17.90 -2.06 -4.75
N LEU A 431 16.84 -2.57 -5.39
CA LEU A 431 15.62 -1.83 -5.70
C LEU A 431 14.88 -1.35 -4.43
N THR A 432 14.90 -2.12 -3.34
CA THR A 432 14.20 -1.85 -2.06
C THR A 432 15.07 -1.22 -0.97
N ARG A 433 16.33 -0.89 -1.28
CA ARG A 433 17.33 -0.41 -0.29
C ARG A 433 16.85 0.78 0.54
N TYR A 434 16.00 1.63 -0.03
CA TYR A 434 15.52 2.87 0.60
C TYR A 434 14.03 2.81 0.94
N SER A 435 13.49 1.61 1.15
CA SER A 435 12.11 1.44 1.60
C SER A 435 11.88 2.05 3.00
N GLY A 436 10.66 2.53 3.22
CA GLY A 436 10.25 3.25 4.43
C GLY A 436 10.33 4.76 4.27
N ALA A 437 9.98 5.49 5.33
CA ALA A 437 10.07 6.94 5.35
C ALA A 437 11.53 7.41 5.22
N LEU A 438 11.76 8.41 4.38
CA LEU A 438 13.07 8.98 4.08
C LEU A 438 13.37 10.22 4.93
N ASP A 439 14.65 10.40 5.24
CA ASP A 439 15.19 11.62 5.86
C ASP A 439 15.63 12.64 4.78
N CYS A 440 14.65 13.16 4.02
CA CYS A 440 14.94 14.10 2.93
C CYS A 440 15.43 15.46 3.47
N ILE A 441 16.64 15.89 3.11
CA ILE A 441 17.17 17.21 3.51
C ILE A 441 16.93 18.24 2.41
N ARG A 442 16.39 19.42 2.78
CA ARG A 442 16.14 20.51 1.81
C ARG A 442 17.45 20.98 1.16
N GLY A 443 17.44 21.17 -0.15
CA GLY A 443 18.61 21.61 -0.92
C GLY A 443 19.61 20.50 -1.27
N ARG A 444 19.34 19.26 -0.87
CA ARG A 444 20.08 18.06 -1.28
C ARG A 444 19.13 17.11 -2.00
N PRO A 445 19.62 16.25 -2.91
CA PRO A 445 18.84 15.10 -3.34
C PRO A 445 18.32 14.37 -2.10
N CYS A 446 17.08 13.93 -2.16
CA CYS A 446 16.65 12.92 -1.21
C CYS A 446 17.26 11.56 -1.66
#